data_AF-A0A932HKM0-F1
#
_entry.id   AF-A0A932HKM0-F1
#
_cell.length_a   1.000
_cell.length_b   1.000
_cell.length_c   1.000
_cell.angle_alpha   90.00
_cell.angle_beta   90.00
_cell.angle_gamma   90.00
#
_symmetry.space_group_name_H-M   'P 1'
#
loop_
_entity.id
_entity.type
_entity.pdbx_description
1 polymer ?
#
loop_
_entity_poly.entity_id
_entity_poly.type
_entity_poly.pdbx_seq_one_letter_code
_entity_poly.pdbx_strand_id
1 'polypeptide(L)'
;MADLDPKGAHGGQAPALEATLWSRRDIFSLAGWAGFFGVLGASALAFTRFMFPRVLFEPSPTFRAGTPDEYPAGAVSERWKKDERIWIVRQDDGTFYALLA
;
A
#
# COMPACT_ATOMS: atom_id res chain seq x y z
N MET A 1 -28.09 -86.12 3.49
CA MET A 1 -29.04 -85.22 4.19
C MET A 1 -28.24 -84.03 4.68
N ALA A 2 -28.46 -82.89 4.02
CA ALA A 2 -28.09 -81.51 4.37
C ALA A 2 -26.63 -81.21 4.79
N ASP A 3 -25.86 -80.79 3.79
CA ASP A 3 -25.02 -79.59 3.73
C ASP A 3 -25.35 -78.50 4.78
N LEU A 4 -24.35 -78.01 5.54
CA LEU A 4 -24.25 -76.66 6.14
C LEU A 4 -22.81 -76.38 6.65
N ASP A 5 -21.94 -75.85 5.78
CA ASP A 5 -21.07 -74.71 6.16
C ASP A 5 -21.64 -73.50 5.42
N PRO A 6 -21.89 -72.36 6.09
CA PRO A 6 -20.88 -71.31 5.95
C PRO A 6 -20.74 -70.41 7.19
N LYS A 7 -19.49 -70.02 7.45
CA LYS A 7 -19.06 -68.67 7.88
C LYS A 7 -20.22 -67.66 8.09
N GLY A 8 -20.50 -67.33 9.35
CA GLY A 8 -21.56 -66.41 9.73
C GLY A 8 -21.17 -65.43 10.83
N ALA A 9 -20.14 -64.62 10.60
CA ALA A 9 -19.97 -63.32 11.26
C ALA A 9 -18.91 -62.51 10.52
N HIS A 10 -19.24 -62.07 9.30
CA HIS A 10 -18.57 -60.92 8.73
C HIS A 10 -18.76 -59.77 9.71
N GLY A 11 -17.67 -59.33 10.34
CA GLY A 11 -17.62 -58.03 10.99
C GLY A 11 -18.08 -57.01 9.96
N GLY A 12 -19.29 -56.50 10.17
CA GLY A 12 -19.83 -55.42 9.35
C GLY A 12 -18.93 -54.22 9.55
N GLN A 13 -18.01 -53.98 8.61
CA GLN A 13 -17.49 -52.64 8.42
C GLN A 13 -18.72 -51.78 8.13
N ALA A 14 -19.10 -50.94 9.10
CA ALA A 14 -19.97 -49.82 8.82
C ALA A 14 -19.34 -49.09 7.63
N PRO A 15 -20.10 -48.76 6.57
CA PRO A 15 -19.55 -48.02 5.45
C PRO A 15 -18.88 -46.78 6.02
N ALA A 16 -17.58 -46.62 5.75
CA ALA A 16 -16.86 -45.42 6.13
C ALA A 16 -17.68 -44.25 5.59
N LEU A 17 -18.24 -43.43 6.49
CA LEU A 17 -18.99 -42.24 6.11
C LEU A 17 -18.10 -41.45 5.16
N GLU A 18 -18.47 -41.42 3.87
CA GLU A 18 -17.76 -40.62 2.88
C GLU A 18 -17.67 -39.19 3.44
N ALA A 19 -16.46 -38.73 3.73
CA ALA A 19 -16.25 -37.38 4.23
C ALA A 19 -16.57 -36.41 3.08
N THR A 20 -17.76 -35.83 3.12
CA THR A 20 -18.27 -34.89 2.11
C THR A 20 -18.17 -33.47 2.64
N LEU A 21 -17.50 -32.59 1.89
CA LEU A 21 -17.36 -31.15 2.20
C LEU A 21 -18.70 -30.40 2.30
N TRP A 22 -19.81 -31.07 1.96
CA TRP A 22 -21.16 -30.50 1.92
C TRP A 22 -21.97 -30.74 3.19
N SER A 23 -21.37 -31.34 4.21
CA SER A 23 -21.96 -31.37 5.55
C SER A 23 -22.05 -29.96 6.13
N ARG A 24 -23.13 -29.66 6.86
CA ARG A 24 -23.34 -28.35 7.51
C ARG A 24 -22.14 -27.93 8.36
N ARG A 25 -21.56 -28.90 9.08
CA ARG A 25 -20.40 -28.68 9.96
C ARG A 25 -19.14 -28.33 9.15
N ASP A 26 -18.91 -29.04 8.07
CA ASP A 26 -17.72 -28.86 7.22
C ASP A 26 -17.77 -27.52 6.48
N ILE A 27 -18.96 -27.04 6.11
CA ILE A 27 -19.17 -25.70 5.54
C ILE A 27 -18.76 -24.61 6.54
N PHE A 28 -19.15 -24.72 7.81
CA PHE A 28 -18.76 -23.73 8.83
C PHE A 28 -17.25 -23.77 9.12
N SER A 29 -16.66 -24.97 9.16
CA SER A 29 -15.21 -25.12 9.32
C SER A 29 -14.45 -24.52 8.13
N LEU A 30 -14.91 -24.76 6.90
CA LEU A 30 -14.33 -24.17 5.70
C LEU A 30 -14.45 -22.64 5.71
N ALA A 31 -15.62 -22.10 6.06
CA ALA A 31 -15.85 -20.67 6.16
C ALA A 31 -14.95 -20.01 7.22
N GLY A 32 -14.74 -20.66 8.37
CA GLY A 32 -13.83 -20.18 9.41
C GLY A 32 -12.38 -20.10 8.93
N TRP A 33 -11.88 -21.15 8.29
CA TRP A 33 -10.52 -21.16 7.73
C TRP A 33 -10.36 -20.16 6.57
N ALA A 34 -11.36 -20.07 5.69
CA ALA A 34 -11.37 -19.09 4.62
C ALA A 34 -11.35 -17.65 5.17
N GLY A 35 -12.13 -17.37 6.23
CA GLY A 35 -12.12 -16.08 6.91
C GLY A 35 -10.77 -15.76 7.56
N PHE A 36 -10.16 -16.75 8.25
CA PHE A 36 -8.84 -16.60 8.86
C PHE A 36 -7.77 -16.24 7.83
N PHE A 37 -7.65 -17.02 6.75
CA PHE A 37 -6.69 -16.75 5.68
C PHE A 37 -7.04 -15.48 4.88
N GLY A 38 -8.33 -15.17 4.76
CA GLY A 38 -8.80 -13.93 4.15
C GLY A 38 -8.32 -12.69 4.91
N VAL A 39 -8.47 -12.68 6.24
CA VAL A 39 -7.96 -11.59 7.10
C VAL A 39 -6.43 -11.55 7.03
N LEU A 40 -5.75 -12.68 7.18
CA LEU A 40 -4.29 -12.73 7.13
C LEU A 40 -3.73 -12.19 5.79
N GLY A 41 -4.33 -12.60 4.67
CA GLY A 41 -3.96 -12.14 3.34
C GLY A 41 -4.25 -10.65 3.13
N ALA A 42 -5.43 -10.18 3.56
CA ALA A 42 -5.78 -8.76 3.49
C ALA A 42 -4.82 -7.90 4.34
N SER A 43 -4.49 -8.35 5.55
CA SER A 43 -3.51 -7.68 6.42
C SER A 43 -2.12 -7.65 5.80
N ALA A 44 -1.66 -8.75 5.17
CA ALA A 44 -0.37 -8.79 4.48
C ALA A 44 -0.31 -7.83 3.28
N LEU A 45 -1.40 -7.73 2.50
CA LEU A 45 -1.51 -6.78 1.40
C LEU A 45 -1.51 -5.33 1.90
N ALA A 46 -2.24 -5.04 2.96
CA ALA A 46 -2.25 -3.72 3.61
C ALA A 46 -0.86 -3.36 4.16
N PHE A 47 -0.18 -4.31 4.80
CA PHE A 47 1.19 -4.14 5.29
C PHE A 47 2.18 -3.86 4.15
N THR A 48 2.09 -4.60 3.05
CA THR A 48 2.92 -4.36 1.86
C THR A 48 2.67 -2.98 1.28
N ARG A 49 1.40 -2.56 1.19
CA ARG A 49 1.01 -1.23 0.71
C ARG A 49 1.55 -0.11 1.62
N PHE A 50 1.61 -0.36 2.93
CA PHE A 50 2.15 0.55 3.92
C PHE A 50 3.68 0.73 3.80
N MET A 51 4.43 -0.34 3.47
CA MET A 51 5.89 -0.27 3.25
C MET A 51 6.29 0.63 2.07
N PHE A 52 5.37 0.88 1.12
CA PHE A 52 5.61 1.75 -0.02
C PHE A 52 4.67 2.96 0.01
N PRO A 53 4.97 3.99 0.85
CA PRO A 53 4.19 5.21 0.87
C PRO A 53 4.26 5.88 -0.50
N ARG A 54 3.09 6.25 -1.03
CA ARG A 54 3.02 7.09 -2.23
C ARG A 54 3.23 8.52 -1.75
N VAL A 55 4.38 9.09 -2.04
CA VAL A 55 4.65 10.51 -1.78
C VAL A 55 4.61 11.25 -3.11
N LEU A 56 3.87 12.35 -3.14
CA LEU A 56 3.95 13.32 -4.22
C LEU A 56 5.20 14.14 -3.93
N PHE A 57 6.24 13.99 -4.76
CA PHE A 57 7.43 14.83 -4.64
C PHE A 57 7.10 16.21 -5.20
N GLU A 58 6.75 17.11 -4.30
CA GLU A 58 6.71 18.53 -4.61
C GLU A 58 8.16 19.06 -4.50
N PRO A 59 8.65 19.83 -5.48
CA PRO A 59 9.94 20.50 -5.35
C PRO A 59 9.91 21.42 -4.11
N SER A 60 11.05 21.56 -3.43
CA SER A 60 11.15 22.39 -2.23
C SER A 60 10.65 23.81 -2.53
N PRO A 61 9.67 24.34 -1.77
CA PRO A 61 9.21 25.73 -1.95
C PRO A 61 10.24 26.76 -1.44
N THR A 62 11.36 26.30 -0.90
CA THR A 62 12.46 27.15 -0.44
C THR A 62 13.74 26.80 -1.18
N PHE A 63 14.44 27.82 -1.67
CA PHE A 63 15.71 27.69 -2.34
C PHE A 63 16.69 28.75 -1.83
N ARG A 64 17.99 28.53 -2.02
CA ARG A 64 19.03 29.46 -1.56
C ARG A 64 19.28 30.53 -2.61
N ALA A 65 18.75 31.72 -2.37
CA ALA A 65 18.87 32.84 -3.30
C ALA A 65 20.22 33.60 -3.25
N GLY A 66 21.23 33.16 -2.48
CA GLY A 66 22.51 33.86 -2.35
C GLY A 66 22.47 35.02 -1.35
N THR A 67 23.48 35.89 -1.37
CA THR A 67 23.55 37.05 -0.46
C THR A 67 22.87 38.30 -1.04
N PRO A 68 22.42 39.26 -0.22
CA PRO A 68 21.83 40.52 -0.70
C PRO A 68 22.75 41.35 -1.60
N ASP A 69 24.08 41.24 -1.41
CA ASP A 69 25.08 42.01 -2.17
C ASP A 69 25.19 41.56 -3.64
N GLU A 70 24.72 40.35 -3.96
CA GLU A 70 24.65 39.83 -5.33
C GLU A 70 23.57 40.54 -6.17
N TYR A 71 22.71 41.35 -5.54
CA TYR A 71 21.61 42.06 -6.18
C TYR A 71 21.90 43.58 -6.18
N PRO A 72 22.14 44.17 -7.37
CA PRO A 72 22.30 45.62 -7.49
C PRO A 72 21.01 46.34 -7.07
N ALA A 73 21.16 47.47 -6.35
CA ALA A 73 20.01 48.32 -6.02
C ALA A 73 19.39 48.92 -7.29
N GLY A 74 18.07 49.02 -7.33
CA GLY A 74 17.31 49.53 -8.46
C GLY A 74 17.23 48.58 -9.66
N ALA A 75 17.62 47.31 -9.48
CA ALA A 75 17.70 46.35 -10.57
C ALA A 75 16.82 45.11 -10.36
N VAL A 76 16.39 44.53 -11.48
CA VAL A 76 15.69 43.25 -11.54
C VAL A 76 16.69 42.15 -11.89
N SER A 77 16.76 41.10 -11.07
CA SER A 77 17.60 39.94 -11.31
C SER A 77 16.84 38.83 -12.02
N GLU A 78 17.36 38.39 -13.18
CA GLU A 78 16.82 37.28 -13.97
C GLU A 78 17.46 35.92 -13.65
N ARG A 79 18.40 35.87 -12.67
CA ARG A 79 19.17 34.66 -12.36
C ARG A 79 18.30 33.43 -12.11
N TRP A 80 17.17 33.63 -11.44
CA TRP A 80 16.27 32.56 -10.99
C TRP A 80 15.10 32.28 -11.93
N LYS A 81 15.06 32.93 -13.10
CA LYS A 81 13.98 32.78 -14.06
C LYS A 81 13.88 31.35 -14.62
N LYS A 82 15.02 30.68 -14.82
CA LYS A 82 15.06 29.32 -15.41
C LYS A 82 14.72 28.22 -14.41
N ASP A 83 15.34 28.30 -13.23
CA ASP A 83 15.29 27.21 -12.25
C ASP A 83 14.07 27.34 -11.32
N GLU A 84 13.73 28.57 -10.91
CA GLU A 84 12.68 28.84 -9.92
C GLU A 84 11.49 29.63 -10.50
N ARG A 85 11.59 30.11 -11.75
CA ARG A 85 10.56 30.91 -12.45
C ARG A 85 10.15 32.17 -11.69
N ILE A 86 11.14 32.84 -11.10
CA ILE A 86 10.92 34.11 -10.42
C ILE A 86 11.94 35.16 -10.84
N TRP A 87 11.53 36.42 -10.69
CA TRP A 87 12.40 37.58 -10.66
C TRP A 87 12.57 38.06 -9.23
N ILE A 88 13.79 38.47 -8.87
CA ILE A 88 14.08 39.12 -7.59
C ILE A 88 14.40 40.57 -7.89
N VAL A 89 13.70 41.49 -7.25
CA VAL A 89 13.91 42.93 -7.40
C VAL A 89 14.44 43.50 -6.10
N ARG A 90 15.50 44.31 -6.22
CA ARG A 90 16.03 45.10 -5.10
C ARG A 90 15.77 46.57 -5.38
N GLN A 91 15.06 47.22 -4.47
CA GLN A 91 14.77 48.64 -4.54
C GLN A 91 15.96 49.47 -4.03
N ASP A 92 15.96 50.77 -4.36
CA ASP A 92 17.01 51.71 -3.93
C ASP A 92 17.05 51.91 -2.40
N ASP A 93 15.92 51.72 -1.72
CA ASP A 93 15.80 51.76 -0.26
C ASP A 93 16.32 50.48 0.43
N GLY A 94 16.81 49.51 -0.35
CA GLY A 94 17.33 48.23 0.14
C GLY A 94 16.26 47.16 0.38
N THR A 95 14.99 47.44 0.10
CA THR A 95 13.92 46.42 0.20
C THR A 95 13.96 45.44 -0.97
N PHE A 96 13.47 44.22 -0.71
CA PHE A 96 13.43 43.14 -1.69
C PHE A 96 12.00 42.62 -1.86
N TYR A 97 11.64 42.30 -3.09
CA TYR A 97 10.44 41.53 -3.40
C TYR A 97 10.69 40.59 -4.58
N ALA A 98 9.85 39.57 -4.70
CA ALA A 98 9.89 38.61 -5.78
C ALA A 98 8.61 38.65 -6.60
N LEU A 99 8.74 38.44 -7.91
CA LEU A 99 7.63 38.32 -8.84
C LEU A 99 7.73 36.97 -9.56
N LEU A 100 6.57 36.37 -9.86
CA LEU A 100 6.52 35.21 -10.73
C LEU A 100 6.88 35.64 -12.16
N ALA A 101 7.78 34.90 -12.80
CA ALA A 101 8.33 35.20 -14.12
C ALA A 101 7.67 34.40 -15.25
#